data_AF-A0A8X6QB28-F1
#
_entry.id   AF-A0A8X6QB28-F1
#
_cell.length_a   1.000
_cell.length_b   1.000
_cell.length_c   1.000
_cell.angle_alpha   90.00
_cell.angle_beta   90.00
_cell.angle_gamma   90.00
#
_symmetry.space_group_name_H-M   'P 1'
#
loop_
_entity.id
_entity.type
_entity.pdbx_description
1 polymer ?
#
loop_
_entity_poly.entity_id
_entity_poly.type
_entity_poly.pdbx_seq_one_letter_code
_entity_poly.pdbx_strand_id
1 'polypeptide(L)'
;MTNWEKFHLQISKYYLYPEKSKVVEGLLHDLATKKIIGVEQLPGGTQIKLILTMEDGAKALFKPMRFPREVETLPNHFYFTDFERHVSEIASFHLDKLLGYRRTPPCVGRKVNISEEFYPLVEPDLHKTFFISPAGNVCFHGQCTYYCDTSHAICGDPHMLEGSLSIWLPPRNILERKPIRSPWRRSYNKRRKASWETDNYYCINQVKVNPPYDHGRRIYDLMDLVIFDYLTGNMDRHHYDEVFTFGNDSALIHLDHGRG
;
A
#
# COMPACT_ATOMS: atom_id res chain seq x y z
N MET A 1 17.18 -11.08 -17.38
CA MET A 1 16.20 -10.21 -16.73
C MET A 1 15.45 -10.98 -15.67
N THR A 2 15.43 -10.47 -14.44
CA THR A 2 14.62 -10.96 -13.32
C THR A 2 13.12 -10.71 -13.58
N ASN A 3 12.23 -11.29 -12.77
CA ASN A 3 10.79 -11.05 -12.94
C ASN A 3 10.39 -9.61 -12.58
N TRP A 4 11.07 -8.97 -11.63
CA TRP A 4 10.79 -7.57 -11.28
C TRP A 4 11.19 -6.62 -12.41
N GLU A 5 12.31 -6.85 -13.11
CA GLU A 5 12.73 -6.07 -14.28
C GLU A 5 11.72 -6.25 -15.43
N LYS A 6 11.30 -7.49 -15.70
CA LYS A 6 10.28 -7.78 -16.71
C LYS A 6 8.95 -7.12 -16.37
N PHE A 7 8.55 -7.11 -15.09
CA PHE A 7 7.33 -6.43 -14.63
C PHE A 7 7.41 -4.92 -14.88
N HIS A 8 8.54 -4.27 -14.54
CA HIS A 8 8.72 -2.84 -14.82
C HIS A 8 8.57 -2.52 -16.32
N LEU A 9 9.08 -3.37 -17.21
CA LEU A 9 8.92 -3.22 -18.65
C LEU A 9 7.49 -3.46 -19.16
N GLN A 10 6.63 -4.12 -18.38
CA GLN A 10 5.21 -4.36 -18.73
C GLN A 10 4.29 -3.19 -18.36
N ILE A 11 4.76 -2.25 -17.53
CA ILE A 11 3.97 -1.09 -17.13
C ILE A 11 3.64 -0.27 -18.38
N SER A 12 2.34 0.03 -18.55
CA SER A 12 1.82 0.72 -19.72
C SER A 12 0.95 1.91 -19.31
N LYS A 13 0.47 2.65 -20.32
CA LYS A 13 -0.48 3.74 -20.14
C LYS A 13 -1.77 3.33 -19.42
N TYR A 14 -2.17 2.06 -19.50
CA TYR A 14 -3.52 1.62 -19.09
C TYR A 14 -3.56 0.63 -17.92
N TYR A 15 -2.44 -0.03 -17.64
CA TYR A 15 -2.34 -1.06 -16.62
C TYR A 15 -0.88 -1.22 -16.19
N LEU A 16 -0.67 -1.80 -15.01
CA LEU A 16 0.67 -2.18 -14.52
C LEU A 16 1.16 -3.51 -15.09
N TYR A 17 0.26 -4.41 -15.44
CA TYR A 17 0.59 -5.71 -16.03
C TYR A 17 -0.55 -6.24 -16.93
N PRO A 18 -0.24 -7.06 -17.95
CA PRO A 18 -1.25 -7.62 -18.84
C PRO A 18 -2.08 -8.71 -18.16
N GLU A 19 -3.25 -8.99 -18.73
CA GLU A 19 -4.07 -10.12 -18.27
C GLU A 19 -3.30 -11.44 -18.37
N LYS A 20 -3.47 -12.34 -17.40
CA LYS A 20 -2.79 -13.65 -17.33
C LYS A 20 -1.25 -13.56 -17.41
N SER A 21 -0.66 -12.47 -16.89
CA SER A 21 0.80 -12.28 -16.88
C SER A 21 1.52 -13.37 -16.07
N LYS A 22 2.26 -14.24 -16.76
CA LYS A 22 3.18 -15.21 -16.14
C LYS A 22 4.35 -14.56 -15.41
N VAL A 23 4.71 -13.34 -15.80
CA VAL A 23 5.73 -12.54 -15.10
C VAL A 23 5.24 -12.17 -13.70
N VAL A 24 3.95 -11.80 -13.55
CA VAL A 24 3.38 -11.50 -12.23
C VAL A 24 3.30 -12.74 -11.37
N GLU A 25 2.91 -13.90 -11.92
CA GLU A 25 2.91 -15.17 -11.18
C GLU A 25 4.32 -15.52 -10.65
N GLY A 26 5.34 -15.41 -11.51
CA GLY A 26 6.74 -15.62 -11.12
C GLY A 26 7.24 -14.58 -10.10
N LEU A 27 6.86 -13.31 -10.26
CA LEU A 27 7.22 -12.24 -9.34
C LEU A 27 6.63 -12.44 -7.93
N LEU A 28 5.37 -12.87 -7.83
CA LEU A 28 4.75 -13.18 -6.53
C LEU A 28 5.47 -14.33 -5.84
N HIS A 29 5.87 -15.36 -6.59
CA HIS A 29 6.69 -16.46 -6.07
C HIS A 29 8.05 -15.95 -5.57
N ASP A 30 8.75 -15.16 -6.40
CA ASP A 30 10.05 -14.57 -6.07
C ASP A 30 9.99 -13.74 -4.77
N LEU A 31 8.97 -12.88 -4.62
CA LEU A 31 8.77 -12.08 -3.41
C LEU A 31 8.53 -12.95 -2.17
N ALA A 32 7.83 -14.07 -2.32
CA ALA A 32 7.50 -14.98 -1.23
C ALA A 32 8.70 -15.83 -0.78
N THR A 33 9.66 -16.13 -1.66
CA THR A 33 10.69 -17.16 -1.40
C THR A 33 12.13 -16.68 -1.42
N LYS A 34 12.46 -15.61 -2.17
CA LYS A 34 13.85 -15.16 -2.30
C LYS A 34 14.42 -14.66 -0.98
N LYS A 35 15.73 -14.84 -0.82
CA LYS A 35 16.43 -14.40 0.39
C LYS A 35 16.37 -12.87 0.53
N ILE A 36 16.07 -12.40 1.74
CA ILE A 36 16.16 -10.98 2.10
C ILE A 36 17.62 -10.65 2.44
N ILE A 37 18.14 -9.57 1.88
CA ILE A 37 19.53 -9.11 2.07
C ILE A 37 19.63 -7.70 2.64
N GLY A 38 18.50 -6.99 2.80
CA GLY A 38 18.46 -5.69 3.45
C GLY A 38 17.06 -5.36 3.93
N VAL A 39 16.97 -4.71 5.08
CA VAL A 39 15.71 -4.25 5.68
C VAL A 39 15.89 -2.80 6.09
N GLU A 40 15.12 -1.91 5.46
CA GLU A 40 15.14 -0.49 5.76
C GLU A 40 13.76 -0.03 6.22
N GLN A 41 13.67 0.90 7.17
CA GLN A 41 12.39 1.53 7.44
C GLN A 41 12.10 2.64 6.42
N LEU A 42 10.88 2.66 5.85
CA LEU A 42 10.46 3.78 5.00
C LEU A 42 10.31 5.07 5.84
N PRO A 43 11.11 6.12 5.59
CA PRO A 43 11.01 7.36 6.36
C PRO A 43 9.72 8.13 6.05
N GLY A 44 9.23 8.87 7.05
CA GLY A 44 8.11 9.82 6.88
C GLY A 44 6.72 9.19 6.72
N GLY A 45 6.58 7.88 6.91
CA GLY A 45 5.28 7.21 6.93
C GLY A 45 4.45 7.55 8.18
N THR A 46 3.12 7.44 8.06
CA THR A 46 2.21 7.57 9.20
C THR A 46 2.29 6.34 10.10
N GLN A 47 2.23 5.14 9.53
CA GLN A 47 2.39 3.86 10.24
C GLN A 47 3.66 3.14 9.79
N ILE A 48 4.05 2.08 10.52
CA ILE A 48 5.24 1.29 10.23
C ILE A 48 5.17 0.62 8.85
N LYS A 49 6.18 0.88 8.03
CA LYS A 49 6.37 0.29 6.69
C LYS A 49 7.86 0.05 6.51
N LEU A 50 8.23 -1.15 6.04
CA LEU A 50 9.62 -1.50 5.77
C LEU A 50 9.85 -1.66 4.27
N ILE A 51 11.08 -1.48 3.83
CA ILE A 51 11.57 -1.77 2.49
C ILE A 51 12.46 -2.99 2.62
N LEU A 52 12.06 -4.10 2.00
CA LEU A 52 12.90 -5.29 1.93
C LEU A 52 13.62 -5.31 0.59
N THR A 53 14.92 -5.57 0.62
CA THR A 53 15.74 -5.81 -0.57
C THR A 53 16.01 -7.31 -0.68
N MET A 54 15.61 -7.91 -1.80
CA MET A 54 15.82 -9.32 -2.11
C MET A 54 17.20 -9.54 -2.76
N GLU A 55 17.71 -10.76 -2.70
CA GLU A 55 19.04 -11.12 -3.23
C GLU A 55 19.24 -10.86 -4.73
N ASP A 56 18.15 -10.76 -5.50
CA ASP A 56 18.17 -10.43 -6.93
C ASP A 56 17.96 -8.95 -7.23
N GLY A 57 18.06 -8.11 -6.19
CA GLY A 57 17.92 -6.65 -6.28
C GLY A 57 16.48 -6.14 -6.25
N ALA A 58 15.46 -7.01 -6.21
CA ALA A 58 14.08 -6.55 -6.05
C ALA A 58 13.91 -5.81 -4.73
N LYS A 59 13.30 -4.62 -4.75
CA LYS A 59 12.80 -3.97 -3.54
C LYS A 59 11.30 -4.21 -3.40
N ALA A 60 10.81 -4.37 -2.17
CA ALA A 60 9.37 -4.50 -1.90
C ALA A 60 9.00 -3.76 -0.61
N LEU A 61 7.82 -3.15 -0.62
CA LEU A 61 7.22 -2.54 0.56
C LEU A 61 6.60 -3.65 1.42
N PHE A 62 7.11 -3.82 2.63
CA PHE A 62 6.60 -4.74 3.63
C PHE A 62 5.73 -4.01 4.66
N LYS A 63 4.51 -4.52 4.86
CA LYS A 63 3.64 -4.10 5.96
C LYS A 63 3.42 -5.30 6.89
N PRO A 64 3.77 -5.20 8.18
CA PRO A 64 3.65 -6.31 9.10
C PRO A 64 2.19 -6.58 9.50
N MET A 65 1.90 -7.83 9.82
CA MET A 65 0.68 -8.23 10.52
C MET A 65 0.65 -7.61 11.91
N ARG A 66 -0.51 -7.04 12.28
CA ARG A 66 -0.74 -6.44 13.59
C ARG A 66 -1.80 -7.18 14.41
N PHE A 67 -2.87 -7.62 13.75
CA PHE A 67 -4.02 -8.24 14.40
C PHE A 67 -4.39 -9.57 13.73
N PRO A 68 -5.03 -10.50 14.47
CA PRO A 68 -5.76 -11.63 13.90
C PRO A 68 -6.80 -11.20 12.86
N ARG A 69 -7.23 -12.13 12.00
CA ARG A 69 -8.11 -11.83 10.86
C ARG A 69 -9.52 -11.42 11.29
N GLU A 70 -9.93 -11.87 12.46
CA GLU A 70 -11.26 -11.71 13.03
C GLU A 70 -11.45 -10.33 13.68
N VAL A 71 -10.37 -9.56 13.84
CA VAL A 71 -10.43 -8.24 14.47
C VAL A 71 -11.03 -7.25 13.47
N GLU A 72 -12.20 -6.71 13.78
CA GLU A 72 -12.81 -5.61 13.04
C GLU A 72 -12.38 -4.25 13.58
N THR A 73 -12.44 -3.23 12.72
CA THR A 73 -12.22 -1.84 13.15
C THR A 73 -13.34 -1.41 14.10
N LEU A 74 -12.97 -0.87 15.27
CA LEU A 74 -13.97 -0.47 16.26
C LEU A 74 -14.91 0.61 15.68
N PRO A 75 -16.23 0.56 15.95
CA PRO A 75 -17.19 1.52 15.38
C PRO A 75 -16.88 3.00 15.70
N ASN A 76 -16.16 3.25 16.79
CA ASN A 76 -15.77 4.60 17.23
C ASN A 76 -14.47 5.11 16.58
N HIS A 77 -13.76 4.29 15.82
CA HIS A 77 -12.54 4.71 15.14
C HIS A 77 -12.90 5.49 13.87
N PHE A 78 -12.26 6.65 13.71
CA PHE A 78 -12.30 7.36 12.44
C PHE A 78 -11.35 6.68 11.45
N TYR A 79 -11.65 6.80 10.15
CA TYR A 79 -10.81 6.30 9.05
C TYR A 79 -9.36 6.78 9.12
N PHE A 80 -9.08 7.96 9.71
CA PHE A 80 -7.73 8.48 9.88
C PHE A 80 -6.96 7.92 11.09
N THR A 81 -7.65 7.27 12.03
CA THR A 81 -7.02 6.58 13.18
C THR A 81 -6.92 5.08 12.97
N ASP A 82 -7.47 4.54 11.88
CA ASP A 82 -7.48 3.10 11.69
C ASP A 82 -6.08 2.54 11.43
N PHE A 83 -5.85 1.33 11.91
CA PHE A 83 -4.60 0.59 11.71
C PHE A 83 -4.54 0.01 10.31
N GLU A 84 -3.38 0.11 9.67
CA GLU A 84 -3.19 -0.60 8.40
C GLU A 84 -3.12 -2.13 8.64
N ARG A 85 -3.73 -2.88 7.73
CA ARG A 85 -3.79 -4.35 7.71
C ARG A 85 -3.07 -4.86 6.47
N HIS A 86 -2.04 -5.67 6.68
CA HIS A 86 -1.25 -6.24 5.58
C HIS A 86 -2.11 -7.10 4.64
N VAL A 87 -3.09 -7.83 5.19
CA VAL A 87 -4.02 -8.63 4.37
C VAL A 87 -4.90 -7.82 3.46
N SER A 88 -5.22 -6.57 3.80
CA SER A 88 -5.98 -5.71 2.91
C SER A 88 -5.18 -5.41 1.65
N GLU A 89 -3.88 -5.10 1.76
CA GLU A 89 -3.02 -4.90 0.58
C GLU A 89 -3.01 -6.12 -0.36
N ILE A 90 -2.94 -7.32 0.21
CA ILE A 90 -2.95 -8.58 -0.54
C ILE A 90 -4.32 -8.77 -1.21
N ALA A 91 -5.41 -8.70 -0.44
CA ALA A 91 -6.77 -8.89 -0.92
C ALA A 91 -7.14 -7.88 -2.01
N SER A 92 -6.77 -6.61 -1.83
CA SER A 92 -6.96 -5.54 -2.80
C SER A 92 -6.24 -5.80 -4.11
N PHE A 93 -4.99 -6.28 -4.09
CA PHE A 93 -4.30 -6.69 -5.32
C PHE A 93 -5.07 -7.78 -6.07
N HIS A 94 -5.57 -8.80 -5.37
CA HIS A 94 -6.34 -9.88 -5.99
C HIS A 94 -7.70 -9.40 -6.51
N LEU A 95 -8.41 -8.54 -5.77
CA LEU A 95 -9.69 -7.97 -6.21
C LEU A 95 -9.52 -7.06 -7.43
N ASP A 96 -8.49 -6.20 -7.44
CA ASP A 96 -8.14 -5.35 -8.57
C ASP A 96 -7.88 -6.17 -9.85
N LYS A 97 -7.22 -7.33 -9.69
CA LYS A 97 -7.00 -8.29 -10.78
C LYS A 97 -8.32 -8.92 -11.25
N LEU A 98 -9.21 -9.32 -10.32
CA LEU A 98 -10.50 -9.95 -10.63
C LEU A 98 -11.47 -8.99 -11.34
N LEU A 99 -11.48 -7.72 -10.94
CA LEU A 99 -12.27 -6.66 -11.59
C LEU A 99 -11.69 -6.24 -12.95
N GLY A 100 -10.52 -6.77 -13.33
CA GLY A 100 -9.90 -6.49 -14.61
C GLY A 100 -9.24 -5.11 -14.70
N TYR A 101 -9.01 -4.43 -13.57
CA TYR A 101 -8.32 -3.15 -13.54
C TYR A 101 -6.82 -3.32 -13.81
N ARG A 102 -6.16 -4.21 -13.05
CA ARG A 102 -4.70 -4.46 -13.13
C ARG A 102 -3.88 -3.19 -12.90
N ARG A 103 -4.30 -2.39 -11.90
CA ARG A 103 -3.73 -1.08 -11.53
C ARG A 103 -3.13 -1.07 -10.13
N THR A 104 -3.25 -2.18 -9.37
CA THR A 104 -2.56 -2.37 -8.09
C THR A 104 -1.22 -3.10 -8.30
N PRO A 105 -0.10 -2.66 -7.71
CA PRO A 105 1.17 -3.40 -7.79
C PRO A 105 1.04 -4.83 -7.25
N PRO A 106 1.71 -5.83 -7.85
CA PRO A 106 1.77 -7.19 -7.33
C PRO A 106 2.10 -7.25 -5.84
N CYS A 107 1.20 -7.87 -5.06
CA CYS A 107 1.32 -8.01 -3.61
C CYS A 107 1.10 -9.46 -3.16
N VAL A 108 1.98 -9.97 -2.30
CA VAL A 108 1.92 -11.36 -1.78
C VAL A 108 2.11 -11.37 -0.27
N GLY A 109 1.55 -12.37 0.41
CA GLY A 109 1.86 -12.62 1.82
C GLY A 109 3.18 -13.38 1.99
N ARG A 110 3.95 -13.04 3.02
CA ARG A 110 5.15 -13.78 3.42
C ARG A 110 5.25 -13.85 4.94
N LYS A 111 5.61 -15.02 5.45
CA LYS A 111 6.07 -15.18 6.84
C LYS A 111 7.58 -15.05 6.87
N VAL A 112 8.08 -14.26 7.80
CA VAL A 112 9.51 -13.98 7.99
C VAL A 112 9.92 -14.30 9.42
N ASN A 113 11.12 -14.84 9.59
CA ASN A 113 11.74 -14.96 10.91
C ASN A 113 12.42 -13.63 11.24
N ILE A 114 11.82 -12.78 12.09
CA ILE A 114 12.37 -11.43 12.33
C ILE A 114 13.68 -11.44 13.11
N SER A 115 14.03 -12.54 13.78
CA SER A 115 15.33 -12.68 14.45
C SER A 115 16.46 -12.99 13.49
N GLU A 116 16.18 -13.75 12.42
CA GLU A 116 17.21 -14.22 11.47
C GLU A 116 17.21 -13.42 10.17
N GLU A 117 16.03 -13.05 9.66
CA GLU A 117 15.87 -12.35 8.38
C GLU A 117 15.81 -10.83 8.53
N PHE A 118 15.47 -10.29 9.71
CA PHE A 118 15.35 -8.83 9.91
C PHE A 118 16.45 -8.29 10.83
N TYR A 119 16.49 -8.71 12.09
CA TYR A 119 17.39 -8.16 13.12
C TYR A 119 18.86 -7.98 12.68
N PRO A 120 19.52 -8.91 11.97
CA PRO A 120 20.91 -8.72 11.53
C PRO A 120 21.05 -7.78 10.31
N LEU A 121 19.97 -7.41 9.63
CA LEU A 121 19.95 -6.67 8.36
C LEU A 121 19.37 -5.25 8.47
N VAL A 122 18.81 -4.89 9.63
CA VAL A 122 18.19 -3.56 9.85
C VAL A 122 19.20 -2.46 10.10
N GLU A 123 18.87 -1.23 9.69
CA GLU A 123 19.71 -0.07 10.01
C GLU A 123 19.75 0.26 11.52
N PRO A 124 20.77 1.00 12.00
CA PRO A 124 20.96 1.24 13.43
C PRO A 124 19.75 1.84 14.17
N ASP A 125 18.98 2.70 13.51
CA ASP A 125 17.84 3.36 14.16
C ASP A 125 16.63 2.43 14.32
N LEU A 126 16.35 1.57 13.33
CA LEU A 126 15.36 0.52 13.46
C LEU A 126 15.81 -0.57 14.44
N HIS A 127 17.11 -0.95 14.41
CA HIS A 127 17.70 -1.94 15.32
C HIS A 127 17.48 -1.58 16.79
N LYS A 128 17.61 -0.31 17.18
CA LYS A 128 17.38 0.17 18.56
C LYS A 128 15.95 -0.05 19.07
N THR A 129 14.99 -0.25 18.16
CA THR A 129 13.57 -0.45 18.51
C THR A 129 13.21 -1.91 18.78
N PHE A 130 14.14 -2.85 18.56
CA PHE A 130 13.92 -4.25 18.85
C PHE A 130 14.04 -4.55 20.35
N PHE A 131 13.18 -5.43 20.84
CA PHE A 131 13.19 -5.88 22.23
C PHE A 131 12.50 -7.25 22.38
N ILE A 132 12.64 -7.85 23.56
CA ILE A 132 11.92 -9.08 23.93
C ILE A 132 10.75 -8.70 24.84
N SER A 133 9.55 -9.11 24.46
CA SER A 133 8.35 -8.91 25.29
C SER A 133 8.38 -9.79 26.55
N PRO A 134 7.56 -9.49 27.58
CA PRO A 134 7.42 -10.36 28.76
C PRO A 134 6.98 -11.80 28.45
N ALA A 135 6.37 -12.03 27.27
CA ALA A 135 5.97 -13.35 26.80
C ALA A 135 7.10 -14.12 26.08
N GLY A 136 8.30 -13.52 25.94
CA GLY A 136 9.43 -14.12 25.23
C GLY A 136 9.44 -13.89 23.72
N ASN A 137 8.48 -13.14 23.18
CA ASN A 137 8.41 -12.84 21.76
C ASN A 137 9.38 -11.72 21.37
N VAL A 138 9.98 -11.82 20.17
CA VAL A 138 10.78 -10.75 19.58
C VAL A 138 9.84 -9.71 18.99
N CYS A 139 10.08 -8.45 19.32
CA CYS A 139 9.24 -7.34 18.91
C CYS A 139 10.06 -6.16 18.41
N PHE A 140 9.46 -5.31 17.60
CA PHE A 140 9.99 -4.01 17.21
C PHE A 140 8.85 -3.01 16.98
N HIS A 141 9.11 -1.72 17.16
CA HIS A 141 8.09 -0.68 16.91
C HIS A 141 8.48 0.31 15.81
N GLY A 142 9.75 0.42 15.43
CA GLY A 142 10.23 1.39 14.43
C GLY A 142 9.95 2.84 14.80
N GLN A 143 9.99 3.74 13.81
CA GLN A 143 9.91 5.20 13.99
C GLN A 143 8.92 5.85 13.02
N CYS A 144 7.66 6.01 13.41
CA CYS A 144 6.63 6.63 12.60
C CYS A 144 5.71 7.52 13.46
N THR A 145 4.85 8.31 12.82
CA THR A 145 4.05 9.29 13.57
C THR A 145 2.90 8.64 14.35
N TYR A 146 2.32 7.54 13.87
CA TYR A 146 1.20 6.83 14.49
C TYR A 146 1.61 5.40 14.89
N TYR A 147 1.44 5.09 16.18
CA TYR A 147 1.53 3.72 16.70
C TYR A 147 2.90 3.04 16.51
N CYS A 148 3.98 3.82 16.45
CA CYS A 148 5.37 3.32 16.53
C CYS A 148 5.95 3.58 17.92
N ASP A 149 5.38 2.90 18.90
CA ASP A 149 5.81 2.92 20.31
C ASP A 149 5.73 1.51 20.90
N THR A 150 6.26 1.32 22.11
CA THR A 150 6.29 0.01 22.78
C THR A 150 4.89 -0.60 22.98
N SER A 151 3.85 0.21 23.19
CA SER A 151 2.48 -0.28 23.42
C SER A 151 1.79 -0.77 22.14
N HIS A 152 2.30 -0.36 20.98
CA HIS A 152 1.82 -0.76 19.66
C HIS A 152 2.89 -1.52 18.86
N ALA A 153 3.88 -2.11 19.54
CA ALA A 153 4.94 -2.87 18.89
C ALA A 153 4.39 -4.05 18.08
N ILE A 154 5.09 -4.37 17.01
CA ILE A 154 4.85 -5.57 16.20
C ILE A 154 5.70 -6.70 16.78
N CYS A 155 5.09 -7.83 17.07
CA CYS A 155 5.74 -8.98 17.69
C CYS A 155 5.59 -10.22 16.80
N GLY A 156 6.62 -11.06 16.77
CA GLY A 156 6.52 -12.41 16.24
C GLY A 156 5.85 -13.38 17.22
N ASP A 157 5.72 -14.63 16.81
CA ASP A 157 5.24 -15.74 17.65
C ASP A 157 6.17 -16.96 17.58
N PRO A 158 7.19 -17.04 18.44
CA PRO A 158 7.85 -15.90 19.09
C PRO A 158 8.74 -15.11 18.12
N HIS A 159 9.14 -15.71 17.00
CA HIS A 159 10.03 -15.13 15.98
C HIS A 159 9.36 -14.94 14.62
N MET A 160 8.29 -15.68 14.34
CA MET A 160 7.64 -15.63 13.04
C MET A 160 6.65 -14.48 12.98
N LEU A 161 6.79 -13.64 11.96
CA LEU A 161 5.88 -12.54 11.68
C LEU A 161 5.38 -12.66 10.25
N GLU A 162 4.08 -12.57 10.05
CA GLU A 162 3.52 -12.45 8.71
C GLU A 162 3.47 -10.99 8.26
N GLY A 163 3.56 -10.74 6.96
CA GLY A 163 3.28 -9.43 6.38
C GLY A 163 3.01 -9.50 4.89
N SER A 164 2.63 -8.37 4.32
CA SER A 164 2.40 -8.19 2.89
C SER A 164 3.63 -7.62 2.23
N LEU A 165 4.04 -8.17 1.09
CA LEU A 165 5.11 -7.65 0.24
C LEU A 165 4.52 -7.15 -1.06
N SER A 166 4.54 -5.83 -1.26
CA SER A 166 4.14 -5.19 -2.51
C SER A 166 5.39 -4.77 -3.30
N ILE A 167 5.50 -5.16 -4.56
CA ILE A 167 6.68 -4.86 -5.38
C ILE A 167 6.92 -3.35 -5.49
N TRP A 168 8.19 -2.93 -5.39
CA TRP A 168 8.54 -1.54 -5.61
C TRP A 168 8.35 -1.15 -7.08
N LEU A 169 7.61 -0.07 -7.31
CA LEU A 169 7.46 0.52 -8.63
C LEU A 169 8.76 1.20 -9.07
N PRO A 170 8.97 1.42 -10.38
CA PRO A 170 10.15 2.16 -10.85
C PRO A 170 10.31 3.51 -10.13
N PRO A 171 11.56 3.97 -9.96
CA PRO A 171 11.83 5.24 -9.33
C PRO A 171 11.20 6.38 -10.14
N ARG A 172 10.91 7.51 -9.48
CA ARG A 172 10.12 8.62 -10.06
C ARG A 172 10.79 9.31 -11.26
N ASN A 173 12.10 9.15 -11.42
CA ASN A 173 12.83 9.64 -12.60
C ASN A 173 12.62 8.76 -13.85
N ILE A 174 12.12 7.53 -13.69
CA ILE A 174 11.79 6.60 -14.79
C ILE A 174 10.26 6.58 -15.00
N LEU A 175 9.51 6.36 -13.92
CA LEU A 175 8.05 6.39 -13.91
C LEU A 175 7.61 7.63 -13.13
N GLU A 176 7.47 8.76 -13.82
CA GLU A 176 7.01 10.01 -13.22
C GLU A 176 5.57 9.80 -12.72
N ARG A 177 5.41 9.91 -11.41
CA ARG A 177 4.12 9.80 -10.73
C ARG A 177 4.01 10.83 -9.63
N LYS A 178 2.83 11.42 -9.49
CA LYS A 178 2.55 12.41 -8.44
C LYS A 178 1.25 12.06 -7.72
N PRO A 179 1.21 12.19 -6.39
CA PRO A 179 -0.03 12.08 -5.65
C PRO A 179 -0.88 13.32 -5.95
N ILE A 180 -2.09 13.11 -6.45
CA ILE A 180 -3.07 14.16 -6.73
C ILE A 180 -4.17 14.07 -5.70
N ARG A 181 -4.59 15.23 -5.17
CA ARG A 181 -5.63 15.32 -4.15
C ARG A 181 -6.96 14.85 -4.73
N SER A 182 -7.61 13.90 -4.06
CA SER A 182 -8.95 13.45 -4.43
C SER A 182 -9.97 14.60 -4.27
N PRO A 183 -10.89 14.81 -5.22
CA PRO A 183 -11.99 15.77 -5.07
C PRO A 183 -12.97 15.30 -3.99
N TRP A 184 -13.03 13.99 -3.72
CA TRP A 184 -13.78 13.39 -2.62
C TRP A 184 -12.93 13.14 -1.37
N ARG A 185 -11.78 13.81 -1.23
CA ARG A 185 -10.99 13.74 0.00
C ARG A 185 -11.87 14.13 1.20
N ARG A 186 -11.89 13.26 2.22
CA ARG A 186 -12.59 13.52 3.49
C ARG A 186 -11.97 14.71 4.25
N SER A 187 -12.64 15.17 5.30
CA SER A 187 -12.21 16.35 6.08
C SER A 187 -10.97 16.11 6.94
N TYR A 188 -10.71 14.85 7.31
CA TYR A 188 -9.72 14.46 8.34
C TYR A 188 -9.95 15.24 9.65
N ASN A 189 -11.22 15.41 10.00
CA ASN A 189 -11.63 16.19 11.15
C ASN A 189 -12.85 15.56 11.82
N LYS A 190 -12.83 15.49 13.15
CA LYS A 190 -13.88 14.85 13.96
C LYS A 190 -15.24 15.57 13.92
N ARG A 191 -15.27 16.83 13.49
CA ARG A 191 -16.47 17.70 13.55
C ARG A 191 -16.90 18.22 12.18
N ARG A 192 -15.95 18.49 11.28
CA ARG A 192 -16.22 19.09 9.98
C ARG A 192 -16.57 18.02 8.96
N LYS A 193 -17.64 18.25 8.20
CA LYS A 193 -17.96 17.51 6.98
C LYS A 193 -17.21 18.10 5.78
N ALA A 194 -16.89 17.28 4.79
CA ALA A 194 -16.41 17.72 3.49
C ALA A 194 -17.58 18.22 2.63
N SER A 195 -17.31 19.08 1.64
CA SER A 195 -18.36 19.68 0.80
C SER A 195 -19.23 18.65 0.09
N TRP A 196 -18.62 17.56 -0.37
CA TRP A 196 -19.32 16.46 -1.06
C TRP A 196 -20.22 15.64 -0.14
N GLU A 197 -20.05 15.71 1.18
CA GLU A 197 -20.93 15.03 2.15
C GLU A 197 -22.24 15.79 2.40
N THR A 198 -22.34 17.04 1.89
CA THR A 198 -23.49 17.93 2.14
C THR A 198 -24.14 18.46 0.85
N ASP A 199 -23.49 18.32 -0.29
CA ASP A 199 -23.97 18.80 -1.59
C ASP A 199 -24.23 17.62 -2.55
N ASN A 200 -25.51 17.33 -2.78
CA ASN A 200 -25.95 16.26 -3.68
C ASN A 200 -25.55 16.51 -5.16
N TYR A 201 -25.23 17.76 -5.53
CA TYR A 201 -24.82 18.14 -6.87
C TYR A 201 -23.32 18.42 -6.99
N TYR A 202 -22.52 18.07 -5.96
CA TYR A 202 -21.08 18.35 -5.91
C TYR A 202 -20.33 17.87 -7.15
N CYS A 203 -20.63 16.66 -7.65
CA CYS A 203 -19.99 16.13 -8.84
C CYS A 203 -20.26 16.99 -10.09
N ILE A 204 -21.52 17.39 -10.29
CA ILE A 204 -21.95 18.16 -11.47
C ILE A 204 -21.42 19.60 -11.38
N ASN A 205 -21.50 20.21 -10.20
CA ASN A 205 -21.23 21.64 -10.03
C ASN A 205 -19.76 21.96 -9.72
N GLN A 206 -18.96 21.00 -9.22
CA GLN A 206 -17.59 21.26 -8.76
C GLN A 206 -16.56 20.31 -9.35
N VAL A 207 -16.89 19.05 -9.62
CA VAL A 207 -15.90 18.08 -10.12
C VAL A 207 -15.84 18.13 -11.64
N LYS A 208 -16.96 17.82 -12.32
CA LYS A 208 -17.03 17.70 -13.79
C LYS A 208 -16.80 18.99 -14.57
N VAL A 209 -16.79 20.14 -13.92
CA VAL A 209 -16.56 21.45 -14.56
C VAL A 209 -15.14 21.95 -14.40
N ASN A 210 -14.29 21.24 -13.65
CA ASN A 210 -12.93 21.66 -13.35
C ASN A 210 -11.90 20.65 -13.89
N PRO A 211 -10.80 21.12 -14.49
CA PRO A 211 -9.67 20.26 -14.83
C PRO A 211 -9.11 19.50 -13.62
N PRO A 212 -8.64 18.25 -13.79
CA PRO A 212 -8.60 17.47 -15.02
C PRO A 212 -9.85 16.58 -15.26
N TYR A 213 -10.97 16.82 -14.57
CA TYR A 213 -12.15 15.92 -14.60
C TYR A 213 -13.21 16.32 -15.63
N ASP A 214 -13.06 17.50 -16.24
CA ASP A 214 -13.91 18.06 -17.29
C ASP A 214 -13.68 17.38 -18.66
N HIS A 215 -12.52 16.75 -18.84
CA HIS A 215 -12.16 16.09 -20.10
C HIS A 215 -11.46 14.74 -19.89
N GLY A 216 -11.51 13.90 -20.93
CA GLY A 216 -10.76 12.64 -20.98
C GLY A 216 -11.28 11.57 -20.03
N ARG A 217 -10.36 10.70 -19.60
CA ARG A 217 -10.69 9.48 -18.84
C ARG A 217 -10.72 9.65 -17.32
N ARG A 218 -10.20 10.76 -16.79
CA ARG A 218 -9.86 10.88 -15.37
C ARG A 218 -11.05 10.67 -14.44
N ILE A 219 -12.20 11.25 -14.77
CA ILE A 219 -13.41 11.07 -13.96
C ILE A 219 -13.83 9.59 -13.89
N TYR A 220 -13.70 8.86 -15.00
CA TYR A 220 -14.05 7.44 -15.07
C TYR A 220 -13.04 6.56 -14.32
N ASP A 221 -11.75 6.84 -14.42
CA ASP A 221 -10.73 6.14 -13.62
C ASP A 221 -10.94 6.35 -12.12
N LEU A 222 -11.38 7.54 -11.73
CA LEU A 222 -11.71 7.83 -10.35
C LEU A 222 -13.00 7.13 -9.90
N MET A 223 -13.97 6.91 -10.80
CA MET A 223 -15.14 6.07 -10.51
C MET A 223 -14.75 4.59 -10.34
N ASP A 224 -13.87 4.05 -11.19
CA ASP A 224 -13.31 2.70 -11.02
C ASP A 224 -12.69 2.54 -9.62
N LEU A 225 -11.87 3.52 -9.21
CA LEU A 225 -11.20 3.54 -7.91
C LEU A 225 -12.18 3.69 -6.74
N VAL A 226 -13.22 4.52 -6.87
CA VAL A 226 -14.25 4.67 -5.82
C VAL A 226 -15.10 3.40 -5.68
N ILE A 227 -15.45 2.73 -6.78
CA ILE A 227 -16.13 1.43 -6.74
C ILE A 227 -15.23 0.40 -6.05
N PHE A 228 -13.94 0.39 -6.40
CA PHE A 228 -12.96 -0.48 -5.77
C PHE A 228 -12.84 -0.24 -4.27
N ASP A 229 -12.66 1.01 -3.85
CA ASP A 229 -12.56 1.40 -2.44
C ASP A 229 -13.88 1.13 -1.67
N TYR A 230 -15.04 1.22 -2.33
CA TYR A 230 -16.32 0.85 -1.72
C TYR A 230 -16.40 -0.65 -1.42
N LEU A 231 -15.96 -1.50 -2.36
CA LEU A 231 -15.97 -2.96 -2.20
C LEU A 231 -14.99 -3.44 -1.12
N THR A 232 -13.87 -2.74 -0.95
CA THR A 232 -12.90 -3.03 0.12
C THR A 232 -13.23 -2.32 1.43
N GLY A 233 -14.18 -1.39 1.44
CA GLY A 233 -14.44 -0.56 2.62
C GLY A 233 -13.33 0.47 2.93
N ASN A 234 -12.38 0.68 2.01
CA ASN A 234 -11.30 1.64 2.17
C ASN A 234 -11.84 3.08 2.15
N MET A 235 -11.82 3.74 3.31
CA MET A 235 -12.30 5.12 3.45
C MET A 235 -11.20 6.18 3.37
N ASP A 236 -9.94 5.79 3.17
CA ASP A 236 -8.77 6.67 3.31
C ASP A 236 -8.18 7.18 1.99
N ARG A 237 -8.98 7.17 0.91
CA ARG A 237 -8.59 7.67 -0.43
C ARG A 237 -8.50 9.20 -0.50
N HIS A 238 -7.54 9.80 0.22
CA HIS A 238 -7.31 11.25 0.19
C HIS A 238 -6.54 11.74 -1.03
N HIS A 239 -5.78 10.85 -1.65
CA HIS A 239 -4.97 11.10 -2.84
C HIS A 239 -5.04 9.86 -3.74
N TYR A 240 -4.79 10.07 -5.04
CA TYR A 240 -4.56 8.99 -6.00
C TYR A 240 -3.26 9.28 -6.75
N ASP A 241 -2.59 8.23 -7.25
CA ASP A 241 -1.33 8.38 -7.98
C ASP A 241 -1.59 8.36 -9.49
N GLU A 242 -1.25 9.47 -10.15
CA GLU A 242 -1.29 9.60 -11.61
C GLU A 242 0.10 9.35 -12.20
N VAL A 243 0.15 8.64 -13.33
CA VAL A 243 1.39 8.38 -14.08
C VAL A 243 1.57 9.41 -15.20
N PHE A 244 2.50 10.34 -15.04
CA PHE A 244 2.75 11.39 -16.04
C PHE A 244 3.61 10.92 -17.21
N THR A 245 4.38 9.83 -17.05
CA THR A 245 5.23 9.26 -18.13
C THR A 245 4.46 9.00 -19.43
N PHE A 246 3.16 8.72 -19.36
CA PHE A 246 2.32 8.44 -20.54
C PHE A 246 1.39 9.59 -20.94
N GLY A 247 1.60 10.79 -20.39
CA GLY A 247 0.73 11.96 -20.54
C GLY A 247 -0.52 11.92 -19.65
N ASN A 248 -1.38 12.94 -19.80
CA ASN A 248 -2.54 13.18 -18.93
C ASN A 248 -3.64 12.09 -19.02
N ASP A 249 -3.61 11.26 -20.06
CA ASP A 249 -4.57 10.16 -20.29
C ASP A 249 -4.03 8.80 -19.80
N SER A 250 -3.26 8.78 -18.73
CA SER A 250 -2.80 7.55 -18.09
C SER A 250 -3.78 7.03 -17.04
N ALA A 251 -3.72 5.72 -16.80
CA ALA A 251 -4.45 5.09 -15.71
C ALA A 251 -3.91 5.54 -14.34
N LEU A 252 -4.80 5.53 -13.34
CA LEU A 252 -4.45 5.73 -11.94
C LEU A 252 -3.81 4.46 -11.37
N ILE A 253 -2.78 4.62 -10.55
CA ILE A 253 -2.24 3.51 -9.76
C ILE A 253 -3.06 3.39 -8.48
N HIS A 254 -3.54 2.19 -8.21
CA HIS A 254 -4.28 1.85 -7.01
C HIS A 254 -3.27 1.48 -5.91
N LEU A 255 -3.00 2.41 -4.99
CA LEU A 255 -2.04 2.24 -3.86
C LEU A 255 -2.73 2.40 -2.51
N ASP A 256 -2.01 2.13 -1.41
CA ASP A 256 -2.44 2.38 -0.02
C ASP A 256 -3.83 1.80 0.30
N HIS A 257 -3.91 0.47 0.29
CA HIS A 257 -5.15 -0.26 0.57
C HIS A 257 -5.24 -0.77 2.00
N GLY A 258 -4.23 -0.51 2.84
CA GLY A 258 -4.13 -1.03 4.20
C GLY A 258 -5.33 -0.73 5.13
N ARG A 259 -6.24 0.18 4.76
CA ARG A 259 -7.44 0.53 5.55
C ARG A 259 -8.77 0.04 4.93
N GLY A 260 -8.70 -0.98 4.09
CA GLY A 260 -9.84 -1.81 3.71
C GLY A 260 -9.94 -3.08 4.54
#